data_AF-A0A0K8TRL4-F1
#
_entry.id   AF-A0A0K8TRL4-F1
#
_cell.length_a   1.000
_cell.length_b   1.000
_cell.length_c   1.000
_cell.angle_alpha   90.00
_cell.angle_beta   90.00
_cell.angle_gamma   90.00
#
_symmetry.space_group_name_H-M   'P 1'
#
loop_
_entity.id
_entity.type
_entity.pdbx_description
1 polymer ?
#
loop_
_entity_poly.entity_id
_entity_poly.type
_entity_poly.pdbx_seq_one_letter_code
_entity_poly.pdbx_strand_id
1 'polypeptide(L)'
;IVAVDHGYKVGFIWDIGPPIQMQQIEQIMEQLRASNLLTSEILVVGIADDVCVLNKTNFLQSHVDYTFIDVRSTLETPKVLKSNEHGIDSMVEDVKKQIEMAKNSIVLQVNKDAYCIPTLIGFLVGFPILYWYDPSDKHANCLGNIDLNVFKLFRNDVLITSFSCPETLQKDAVVQQSLKQWSKKYNDCRIEITTCKSSSIVNL
;
A
#
# COMPACT_ATOMS: atom_id res chain seq x y z
N ILE A 1 14.13 3.16 3.27
CA ILE A 1 14.42 4.60 2.97
C ILE A 1 15.03 4.78 1.59
N VAL A 2 16.22 4.23 1.29
CA VAL A 2 16.90 4.42 -0.03
C VAL A 2 16.02 4.06 -1.24
N ALA A 3 15.26 2.96 -1.18
CA ALA A 3 14.33 2.59 -2.25
C ALA A 3 13.19 3.60 -2.46
N VAL A 4 12.76 4.29 -1.39
CA VAL A 4 11.75 5.35 -1.45
C VAL A 4 12.38 6.65 -1.97
N ASP A 5 13.56 7.02 -1.50
CA ASP A 5 14.28 8.21 -1.95
C ASP A 5 14.55 8.19 -3.45
N HIS A 6 15.03 7.06 -3.99
CA HIS A 6 15.24 6.92 -5.43
C HIS A 6 13.98 6.59 -6.25
N GLY A 7 12.80 6.59 -5.62
CA GLY A 7 11.52 6.41 -6.32
C GLY A 7 11.15 4.98 -6.74
N TYR A 8 11.97 3.98 -6.40
CA TYR A 8 11.64 2.56 -6.62
C TYR A 8 10.45 2.09 -5.79
N LYS A 9 10.18 2.76 -4.67
CA LYS A 9 9.00 2.57 -3.84
C LYS A 9 8.34 3.92 -3.58
N VAL A 10 7.00 3.95 -3.55
CA VAL A 10 6.26 5.20 -3.31
C VAL A 10 6.37 5.58 -1.83
N GLY A 11 6.10 4.62 -0.95
CA GLY A 11 6.28 4.77 0.50
C GLY A 11 6.46 3.42 1.19
N PHE A 12 6.81 3.42 2.47
CA PHE A 12 6.84 2.20 3.29
C PHE A 12 6.31 2.48 4.70
N ILE A 13 5.63 1.49 5.27
CA ILE A 13 5.25 1.52 6.70
C ILE A 13 6.45 1.17 7.54
N TRP A 14 6.67 1.91 8.61
CA TRP A 14 7.69 1.64 9.60
C TRP A 14 7.20 0.54 10.54
N ASP A 15 7.39 -0.71 10.13
CA ASP A 15 7.00 -1.93 10.87
C ASP A 15 8.19 -2.67 11.50
N ILE A 16 9.40 -2.10 11.39
CA ILE A 16 10.65 -2.72 11.87
C ILE A 16 11.12 -2.08 13.17
N GLY A 17 11.28 -2.91 14.20
CA GLY A 17 11.91 -2.54 15.46
C GLY A 17 10.92 -2.17 16.56
N PRO A 18 11.39 -1.57 17.67
CA PRO A 18 10.50 -1.11 18.73
C PRO A 18 9.55 -0.03 18.21
N PRO A 19 8.37 0.18 18.81
CA PRO A 19 7.49 1.28 18.45
C PRO A 19 8.26 2.60 18.48
N ILE A 20 8.44 3.23 17.32
CA ILE A 20 9.12 4.52 17.16
C ILE A 20 8.06 5.59 16.98
N GLN A 21 8.16 6.68 17.73
CA GLN A 21 7.28 7.82 17.56
C GLN A 21 7.61 8.58 16.27
N MET A 22 6.61 9.18 15.65
CA MET A 22 6.78 9.95 14.42
C MET A 22 7.91 11.00 14.51
N GLN A 23 8.04 11.68 15.65
CA GLN A 23 9.10 12.68 15.88
C GLN A 23 10.51 12.09 15.80
N GLN A 24 10.71 10.83 16.18
CA GLN A 24 12.01 10.18 16.09
C GLN A 24 12.34 9.83 14.63
N ILE A 25 11.34 9.41 13.84
CA ILE A 25 11.52 9.16 12.41
C ILE A 25 11.84 10.48 11.68
N GLU A 26 11.18 11.58 12.06
CA GLU A 26 11.47 12.92 11.57
C GLU A 26 12.92 13.33 11.82
N GLN A 27 13.42 13.15 13.04
CA GLN A 27 14.82 13.45 13.39
C GLN A 27 15.78 12.64 12.52
N ILE A 28 15.50 11.36 12.27
CA ILE A 28 16.31 10.54 11.37
C ILE A 28 16.26 11.12 9.95
N MET A 29 15.08 11.50 9.44
CA MET A 29 14.96 12.07 8.09
C MET A 29 15.71 13.41 7.97
N GLU A 30 15.67 14.26 9.01
CA GLU A 30 16.42 15.51 9.06
C GLU A 30 17.93 15.28 9.05
N GLN A 31 18.43 14.32 9.84
CA GLN A 31 19.86 13.95 9.86
C GLN A 31 20.34 13.40 8.52
N LEU A 32 19.54 12.54 7.88
CA LEU A 32 19.84 12.02 6.54
C LEU A 32 19.86 13.14 5.50
N ARG A 33 18.92 14.09 5.58
CA ARG A 33 18.87 15.28 4.70
C ARG A 33 20.09 16.19 4.92
N ALA A 34 20.43 16.48 6.18
CA ALA A 34 21.60 17.29 6.53
C ALA A 34 22.93 16.66 6.07
N SER A 35 22.95 15.32 5.98
CA SER A 35 24.09 14.55 5.48
C SER A 35 24.11 14.40 3.95
N ASN A 36 23.17 15.01 3.22
CA ASN A 36 23.00 14.85 1.76
C ASN A 36 22.80 13.38 1.31
N LEU A 37 22.20 12.55 2.17
CA LEU A 37 21.89 11.15 1.87
C LEU A 37 20.47 10.96 1.30
N LEU A 38 19.66 12.02 1.28
CA LEU A 38 18.36 12.06 0.62
C LEU A 38 18.46 12.99 -0.59
N THR A 39 17.91 12.54 -1.71
CA THR A 39 17.87 13.26 -2.98
C THR A 39 16.48 13.78 -3.32
N SER A 40 15.44 13.21 -2.68
CA SER A 40 14.04 13.52 -2.93
C SER A 40 13.35 14.19 -1.74
N GLU A 41 12.16 14.75 -1.99
CA GLU A 41 11.26 15.24 -0.95
C GLU A 41 10.61 14.06 -0.21
N ILE A 42 11.26 13.61 0.86
CA ILE A 42 10.75 12.58 1.76
C ILE A 42 9.87 13.19 2.84
N LEU A 43 8.65 12.66 2.95
CA LEU A 43 7.62 13.05 3.90
C LEU A 43 7.38 11.91 4.91
N VAL A 44 7.28 12.24 6.20
CA VAL A 44 6.82 11.31 7.23
C VAL A 44 5.33 11.52 7.45
N VAL A 45 4.55 10.45 7.36
CA VAL A 45 3.08 10.47 7.35
C VAL A 45 2.57 9.54 8.43
N GLY A 46 1.97 10.10 9.49
CA GLY A 46 1.25 9.33 10.50
C GLY A 46 -0.13 8.93 9.99
N ILE A 47 -0.51 7.67 10.18
CA ILE A 47 -1.80 7.11 9.79
C ILE A 47 -2.25 6.09 10.85
N ALA A 48 -3.40 6.36 11.49
CA ALA A 48 -3.85 5.59 12.65
C ALA A 48 -2.72 5.47 13.71
N ASP A 49 -2.21 4.26 13.94
CA ASP A 49 -1.12 3.99 14.89
C ASP A 49 0.21 3.65 14.18
N ASP A 50 0.24 3.76 12.85
CA ASP A 50 1.38 3.48 11.99
C ASP A 50 2.05 4.77 11.48
N VAL A 51 3.31 4.66 11.10
CA VAL A 51 4.06 5.73 10.43
C VAL A 51 4.52 5.26 9.06
N CYS A 52 4.21 6.03 8.04
CA CYS A 52 4.65 5.82 6.67
C CYS A 52 5.73 6.84 6.29
N VAL A 53 6.78 6.39 5.61
CA VAL A 53 7.77 7.28 4.98
C VAL A 53 7.55 7.26 3.48
N LEU A 54 7.29 8.42 2.90
CA LEU A 54 6.77 8.60 1.55
C LEU A 54 7.69 9.49 0.72
N ASN A 55 7.91 9.15 -0.55
CA ASN A 55 8.45 10.08 -1.53
C ASN A 55 7.29 10.90 -2.10
N LYS A 56 7.18 12.16 -1.68
CA LYS A 56 6.02 13.00 -1.99
C LYS A 56 5.85 13.23 -3.48
N THR A 57 6.93 13.56 -4.19
CA THR A 57 6.91 13.79 -5.64
C THR A 57 6.46 12.53 -6.38
N ASN A 58 7.04 11.37 -6.06
CA ASN A 58 6.67 10.09 -6.68
C ASN A 58 5.21 9.71 -6.38
N PHE A 59 4.74 9.96 -5.15
CA PHE A 59 3.35 9.69 -4.78
C PHE A 59 2.36 10.54 -5.58
N LEU A 60 2.55 11.86 -5.63
CA LEU A 60 1.67 12.78 -6.33
C LEU A 60 1.69 12.60 -7.85
N GLN A 61 2.85 12.21 -8.41
CA GLN A 61 3.00 11.94 -9.85
C GLN A 61 2.62 10.52 -10.25
N SER A 62 2.34 9.62 -9.29
CA SER A 62 1.95 8.26 -9.63
C SER A 62 0.56 8.22 -10.29
N HIS A 63 0.54 7.85 -11.56
CA HIS A 63 -0.68 7.59 -12.33
C HIS A 63 -1.07 6.10 -12.25
N VAL A 64 -0.90 5.49 -11.07
CA VAL A 64 -1.27 4.08 -10.90
C VAL A 64 -2.79 4.02 -10.81
N ASP A 65 -3.41 3.37 -11.79
CA ASP A 65 -4.81 2.95 -11.70
C ASP A 65 -4.88 1.85 -10.64
N TYR A 66 -5.34 2.24 -9.46
CA TYR A 66 -5.53 1.32 -8.34
C TYR A 66 -6.73 0.42 -8.63
N THR A 67 -6.55 -0.89 -8.48
CA THR A 67 -7.66 -1.84 -8.51
C THR A 67 -8.06 -2.16 -7.09
N PHE A 68 -9.31 -1.85 -6.75
CA PHE A 68 -9.87 -2.13 -5.45
C PHE A 68 -10.57 -3.49 -5.47
N ILE A 69 -10.31 -4.31 -4.46
CA ILE A 69 -10.92 -5.61 -4.27
C ILE A 69 -11.77 -5.56 -3.01
N ASP A 70 -13.06 -5.80 -3.19
CA ASP A 70 -14.03 -5.99 -2.13
C ASP A 70 -13.75 -7.30 -1.42
N VAL A 71 -13.49 -7.20 -0.13
CA VAL A 71 -13.27 -8.35 0.75
C VAL A 71 -14.26 -8.37 1.92
N ARG A 72 -15.40 -7.69 1.80
CA ARG A 72 -16.45 -7.71 2.85
C ARG A 72 -16.82 -9.13 3.28
N SER A 73 -17.09 -9.28 4.57
CA SER A 73 -17.55 -10.53 5.21
C SER A 73 -18.81 -11.13 4.59
N THR A 74 -19.67 -10.28 4.01
CA THR A 74 -20.93 -10.67 3.37
C THR A 74 -20.74 -11.33 1.99
N LEU A 75 -19.52 -11.31 1.45
CA LEU A 75 -19.19 -11.98 0.20
C LEU A 75 -18.68 -13.40 0.45
N GLU A 76 -19.09 -14.34 -0.41
CA GLU A 76 -18.50 -15.69 -0.43
C GLU A 76 -17.09 -15.69 -1.01
N THR A 77 -16.81 -14.82 -1.98
CA THR A 77 -15.50 -14.68 -2.63
C THR A 77 -15.16 -13.22 -2.89
N PRO A 78 -13.87 -12.84 -2.88
CA PRO A 78 -13.43 -11.48 -3.21
C PRO A 78 -13.87 -11.06 -4.62
N LYS A 79 -14.18 -9.77 -4.80
CA LYS A 79 -14.63 -9.23 -6.10
C LYS A 79 -13.95 -7.90 -6.40
N VAL A 80 -13.76 -7.60 -7.68
CA VAL A 80 -13.30 -6.27 -8.10
C VAL A 80 -14.41 -5.25 -7.83
N LEU A 81 -14.09 -4.16 -7.13
CA LEU A 81 -15.00 -3.03 -6.92
C LEU A 81 -15.08 -2.18 -8.18
N LYS A 82 -16.26 -1.62 -8.44
CA LYS A 82 -16.42 -0.62 -9.50
C LYS A 82 -15.98 0.75 -9.00
N SER A 83 -15.56 1.61 -9.92
CA SER A 83 -15.11 2.98 -9.59
C SER A 83 -16.17 3.73 -8.78
N ASN A 84 -15.74 4.48 -7.78
CA ASN A 84 -16.56 5.27 -6.86
C ASN A 84 -17.56 4.50 -5.97
N GLU A 85 -17.44 3.17 -5.86
CA GLU A 85 -18.15 2.45 -4.80
C GLU A 85 -17.55 2.83 -3.42
N HIS A 86 -18.42 3.02 -2.43
CA HIS A 86 -18.03 3.26 -1.03
C HIS A 86 -17.16 4.50 -0.76
N GLY A 87 -17.16 5.50 -1.65
CA GLY A 87 -16.45 6.77 -1.45
C GLY A 87 -14.93 6.65 -1.52
N ILE A 88 -14.41 5.56 -2.10
CA ILE A 88 -12.97 5.30 -2.27
C ILE A 88 -12.26 6.42 -3.03
N ASP A 89 -12.87 6.92 -4.11
CA ASP A 89 -12.28 7.99 -4.91
C ASP A 89 -12.16 9.29 -4.10
N SER A 90 -13.17 9.59 -3.28
CA SER A 90 -13.15 10.72 -2.35
C SER A 90 -12.08 10.56 -1.26
N MET A 91 -11.86 9.33 -0.76
CA MET A 91 -10.79 9.04 0.19
C MET A 91 -9.41 9.27 -0.44
N VAL A 92 -9.20 8.77 -1.67
CA VAL A 92 -7.96 8.95 -2.42
C VAL A 92 -7.67 10.42 -2.67
N GLU A 93 -8.69 11.18 -3.09
CA GLU A 93 -8.54 12.61 -3.38
C GLU A 93 -8.25 13.43 -2.10
N ASP A 94 -8.96 13.15 -1.01
CA ASP A 94 -8.72 13.82 0.27
C ASP A 94 -7.28 13.58 0.77
N VAL A 95 -6.81 12.33 0.74
CA VAL A 95 -5.45 11.99 1.17
C VAL A 95 -4.39 12.63 0.27
N LYS A 96 -4.61 12.63 -1.05
CA LYS A 96 -3.71 13.32 -1.99
C LYS A 96 -3.61 14.81 -1.67
N LYS A 97 -4.74 15.47 -1.42
CA LYS A 97 -4.79 16.89 -1.08
C LYS A 97 -4.06 17.19 0.22
N GLN A 98 -4.26 16.37 1.25
CA GLN A 98 -3.55 16.50 2.53
C GLN A 98 -2.02 16.38 2.34
N ILE A 99 -1.57 15.42 1.53
CA ILE A 99 -0.14 15.21 1.21
C ILE A 99 0.42 16.35 0.36
N GLU A 100 -0.33 16.86 -0.61
CA GLU A 100 0.10 17.97 -1.47
C GLU A 100 0.36 19.24 -0.66
N MET A 101 -0.55 19.55 0.28
CA MET A 101 -0.46 20.73 1.15
C MET A 101 0.62 20.62 2.24
N ALA A 102 1.12 19.41 2.51
CA ALA A 102 2.13 19.15 3.52
C ALA A 102 3.49 19.73 3.13
N LYS A 103 4.06 20.61 3.96
CA LYS A 103 5.45 21.10 3.80
C LYS A 103 6.46 20.30 4.61
N ASN A 104 6.01 19.83 5.76
CA ASN A 104 6.73 18.95 6.67
C ASN A 104 5.85 17.73 6.89
N SER A 105 6.33 16.82 7.72
CA SER A 105 5.59 15.65 8.18
C SER A 105 4.17 15.97 8.64
N ILE A 106 3.26 15.02 8.43
CA ILE A 106 1.83 15.18 8.68
C ILE A 106 1.23 13.97 9.36
N VAL A 107 0.21 14.18 10.17
CA VAL A 107 -0.71 13.10 10.59
C VAL A 107 -1.96 13.24 9.73
N LEU A 108 -2.26 12.22 8.94
CA LEU A 108 -3.44 12.23 8.07
C LEU A 108 -4.70 12.33 8.93
N GLN A 109 -5.53 13.31 8.60
CA GLN A 109 -6.86 13.47 9.18
C GLN A 109 -7.79 12.52 8.45
N VAL A 110 -7.88 11.28 8.96
CA VAL A 110 -8.71 10.23 8.37
C VAL A 110 -9.94 10.00 9.24
N ASN A 111 -11.10 9.88 8.60
CA ASN A 111 -12.29 9.42 9.29
C ASN A 111 -12.17 7.89 9.50
N LYS A 112 -11.70 7.47 10.68
CA LYS A 112 -11.47 6.05 11.01
C LYS A 112 -12.73 5.18 10.89
N ASP A 113 -13.92 5.79 10.98
CA ASP A 113 -15.20 5.09 10.84
C ASP A 113 -15.62 4.94 9.36
N ALA A 114 -15.02 5.71 8.45
CA ALA A 114 -15.34 5.67 7.02
C ALA A 114 -14.22 5.09 6.15
N TYR A 115 -12.96 5.16 6.61
CA TYR A 115 -11.80 4.77 5.81
C TYR A 115 -11.29 3.40 6.23
N CYS A 116 -11.15 2.51 5.25
CA CYS A 116 -10.48 1.23 5.43
C CYS A 116 -8.97 1.47 5.53
N ILE A 117 -8.43 1.40 6.76
CA ILE A 117 -7.01 1.71 7.04
C ILE A 117 -6.05 0.84 6.21
N PRO A 118 -6.26 -0.48 6.04
CA PRO A 118 -5.40 -1.28 5.16
C PRO A 118 -5.44 -0.84 3.68
N THR A 119 -6.60 -0.39 3.17
CA THR A 119 -6.68 0.21 1.81
C THR A 119 -5.77 1.42 1.73
N LEU A 120 -5.84 2.29 2.74
CA LEU A 120 -5.10 3.53 2.78
C LEU A 120 -3.60 3.31 2.93
N ILE A 121 -3.19 2.34 3.75
CA ILE A 121 -1.79 1.88 3.82
C ILE A 121 -1.31 1.40 2.46
N GLY A 122 -2.05 0.51 1.80
CA GLY A 122 -1.72 0.00 0.47
C GLY A 122 -1.57 1.12 -0.58
N PHE A 123 -2.45 2.12 -0.50
CA PHE A 123 -2.40 3.31 -1.34
C PHE A 123 -1.13 4.14 -1.10
N LEU A 124 -0.78 4.42 0.16
CA LEU A 124 0.42 5.18 0.51
C LEU A 124 1.72 4.47 0.09
N VAL A 125 1.77 3.14 0.16
CA VAL A 125 2.96 2.38 -0.26
C VAL A 125 3.01 2.15 -1.78
N GLY A 126 1.89 2.40 -2.49
CA GLY A 126 1.80 2.31 -3.95
C GLY A 126 1.54 0.90 -4.47
N PHE A 127 0.75 0.09 -3.76
CA PHE A 127 0.32 -1.21 -4.28
C PHE A 127 -0.70 -1.05 -5.41
N PRO A 128 -0.62 -1.87 -6.48
CA PRO A 128 -1.58 -1.79 -7.59
C PRO A 128 -2.94 -2.39 -7.22
N ILE A 129 -2.96 -3.33 -6.27
CA ILE A 129 -4.15 -4.00 -5.77
C ILE A 129 -4.37 -3.57 -4.32
N LEU A 130 -5.56 -3.04 -4.03
CA LEU A 130 -5.93 -2.52 -2.71
C LEU A 130 -7.17 -3.26 -2.21
N TYR A 131 -7.12 -3.81 -1.00
CA TYR A 131 -8.27 -4.48 -0.40
C TYR A 131 -9.13 -3.48 0.34
N TRP A 132 -10.44 -3.57 0.17
CA TRP A 132 -11.42 -2.76 0.85
C TRP A 132 -12.43 -3.65 1.57
N TYR A 133 -12.73 -3.30 2.82
CA TYR A 133 -13.83 -3.85 3.60
C TYR A 133 -14.57 -2.71 4.30
N ASP A 134 -15.76 -3.00 4.80
CA ASP A 134 -16.55 -2.05 5.56
C ASP A 134 -15.90 -1.79 6.93
N PRO A 135 -15.38 -0.58 7.22
CA PRO A 135 -14.72 -0.29 8.49
C PRO A 135 -15.63 -0.42 9.72
N SER A 136 -16.96 -0.43 9.52
CA SER A 136 -17.94 -0.65 10.59
C SER A 136 -18.06 -2.12 11.00
N ASP A 137 -17.65 -3.06 10.15
CA ASP A 137 -17.61 -4.49 10.45
C ASP A 137 -16.25 -4.88 11.04
N LYS A 138 -16.22 -5.05 12.37
CA LYS A 138 -14.97 -5.05 13.12
C LYS A 138 -14.08 -6.28 12.91
N HIS A 139 -14.59 -7.43 12.43
CA HIS A 139 -13.83 -8.68 12.57
C HIS A 139 -14.00 -9.76 11.49
N ALA A 140 -14.57 -9.46 10.32
CA ALA A 140 -14.68 -10.47 9.27
C ALA A 140 -14.38 -9.90 7.87
N ASN A 141 -13.62 -10.68 7.10
CA ASN A 141 -13.44 -10.48 5.66
C ASN A 141 -13.55 -11.84 4.96
N CYS A 142 -13.83 -11.83 3.66
CA CYS A 142 -13.97 -13.05 2.88
C CYS A 142 -12.63 -13.66 2.41
N LEU A 143 -11.48 -13.19 2.93
CA LEU A 143 -10.17 -13.76 2.60
C LEU A 143 -9.84 -15.01 3.43
N GLY A 144 -10.62 -15.29 4.48
CA GLY A 144 -10.51 -16.53 5.24
C GLY A 144 -10.64 -17.74 4.30
N ASN A 145 -9.61 -18.60 4.29
CA ASN A 145 -9.52 -19.79 3.44
C ASN A 145 -9.49 -19.52 1.92
N ILE A 146 -9.09 -18.33 1.49
CA ILE A 146 -8.83 -18.03 0.07
C ILE A 146 -7.34 -18.09 -0.20
N ASP A 147 -6.96 -18.77 -1.28
CA ASP A 147 -5.58 -18.81 -1.74
C ASP A 147 -5.17 -17.43 -2.28
N LEU A 148 -3.97 -16.98 -1.90
CA LEU A 148 -3.44 -15.67 -2.29
C LEU A 148 -2.18 -15.84 -3.13
N ASN A 149 -2.10 -15.09 -4.23
CA ASN A 149 -0.85 -14.91 -4.95
C ASN A 149 -0.10 -13.70 -4.38
N VAL A 150 1.10 -13.94 -3.86
CA VAL A 150 2.00 -12.91 -3.35
C VAL A 150 2.98 -12.53 -4.46
N PHE A 151 2.93 -11.27 -4.86
CA PHE A 151 3.82 -10.66 -5.84
C PHE A 151 4.95 -9.99 -5.10
N LYS A 152 6.19 -10.37 -5.41
CA LYS A 152 7.41 -9.81 -4.82
C LYS A 152 8.25 -9.15 -5.91
N LEU A 153 8.64 -7.90 -5.67
CA LEU A 153 9.49 -7.13 -6.56
C LEU A 153 10.90 -7.08 -5.98
N PHE A 154 11.87 -7.58 -6.74
CA PHE A 154 13.27 -7.57 -6.39
C PHE A 154 14.08 -6.67 -7.32
N ARG A 155 15.05 -5.96 -6.74
CA ARG A 155 16.06 -5.21 -7.48
C ARG A 155 17.42 -5.49 -6.88
N ASN A 156 18.36 -6.00 -7.69
CA ASN A 156 19.67 -6.46 -7.21
C ASN A 156 19.55 -7.39 -5.98
N ASP A 157 18.63 -8.36 -6.05
CA ASP A 157 18.29 -9.32 -4.99
C ASP A 157 17.74 -8.74 -3.68
N VAL A 158 17.50 -7.42 -3.62
CA VAL A 158 16.82 -6.77 -2.50
C VAL A 158 15.32 -6.73 -2.77
N LEU A 159 14.52 -7.20 -1.81
CA LEU A 159 13.06 -7.08 -1.85
C LEU A 159 12.66 -5.62 -1.68
N ILE A 160 12.06 -5.03 -2.71
CA ILE A 160 11.60 -3.64 -2.72
C ILE A 160 10.17 -3.54 -2.18
N THR A 161 9.29 -4.38 -2.69
CA THR A 161 7.88 -4.38 -2.31
C THR A 161 7.26 -5.76 -2.48
N SER A 162 6.22 -6.02 -1.69
CA SER A 162 5.44 -7.26 -1.75
C SER A 162 3.98 -6.96 -1.48
N PHE A 163 3.07 -7.49 -2.29
CA PHE A 163 1.63 -7.36 -2.11
C PHE A 163 0.92 -8.66 -2.55
N SER A 164 -0.32 -8.85 -2.14
CA SER A 164 -1.10 -10.04 -2.48
C SER A 164 -2.28 -9.72 -3.40
N CYS A 165 -2.76 -10.72 -4.12
CA CYS A 165 -4.03 -10.71 -4.85
C CYS A 165 -4.72 -12.08 -4.66
N PRO A 166 -6.05 -12.14 -4.42
CA PRO A 166 -6.77 -13.40 -4.41
C PRO A 166 -6.56 -14.20 -5.70
N GLU A 167 -6.22 -15.48 -5.58
CA GLU A 167 -5.97 -16.34 -6.75
C GLU A 167 -7.19 -16.42 -7.67
N THR A 168 -8.39 -16.41 -7.09
CA THR A 168 -9.68 -16.40 -7.81
C THR A 168 -9.82 -15.21 -8.77
N LEU A 169 -9.19 -14.08 -8.47
CA LEU A 169 -9.22 -12.86 -9.28
C LEU A 169 -8.01 -12.72 -10.19
N GLN A 170 -7.06 -13.66 -10.17
CA GLN A 170 -5.86 -13.54 -11.00
C GLN A 170 -6.20 -13.48 -12.50
N LYS A 171 -7.27 -14.12 -12.95
CA LYS A 171 -7.69 -14.09 -14.37
C LYS A 171 -8.63 -12.93 -14.72
N ASP A 172 -9.00 -12.10 -13.75
CA ASP A 172 -9.85 -10.94 -13.99
C ASP A 172 -9.12 -9.92 -14.88
N ALA A 173 -9.82 -9.38 -15.88
CA ALA A 173 -9.24 -8.50 -16.88
C ALA A 173 -8.73 -7.18 -16.29
N VAL A 174 -9.44 -6.62 -15.30
CA VAL A 174 -9.07 -5.37 -14.63
C VAL A 174 -7.81 -5.60 -13.79
N VAL A 175 -7.78 -6.70 -13.03
CA VAL A 175 -6.61 -7.09 -12.23
C VAL A 175 -5.40 -7.33 -13.12
N GLN A 176 -5.55 -8.08 -14.21
CA GLN A 176 -4.46 -8.34 -15.16
C GLN A 176 -3.91 -7.05 -15.78
N GLN A 177 -4.79 -6.12 -16.14
CA GLN A 177 -4.38 -4.83 -16.69
C GLN A 177 -3.60 -4.01 -15.67
N SER A 178 -4.06 -3.94 -14.41
CA SER A 178 -3.37 -3.21 -13.33
C SER A 178 -2.01 -3.83 -13.02
N LEU A 179 -1.92 -5.16 -12.92
CA LEU A 179 -0.65 -5.87 -12.71
C LEU A 179 0.33 -5.65 -13.87
N LYS A 180 -0.15 -5.59 -15.11
CA LYS A 180 0.66 -5.30 -16.30
C LYS A 180 1.17 -3.86 -16.34
N GLN A 181 0.35 -2.89 -15.98
CA GLN A 181 0.77 -1.49 -15.87
C GLN A 181 1.81 -1.33 -14.76
N TRP A 182 1.55 -1.94 -13.60
CA TRP A 182 2.48 -1.95 -12.48
C TRP A 182 3.82 -2.58 -12.85
N SER A 183 3.83 -3.75 -13.48
CA SER A 183 5.10 -4.41 -13.87
C SER A 183 5.88 -3.60 -14.91
N LYS A 184 5.20 -2.89 -15.82
CA LYS A 184 5.84 -2.00 -16.79
C LYS A 184 6.61 -0.84 -16.14
N LYS A 185 6.15 -0.33 -14.99
CA LYS A 185 6.86 0.70 -14.21
C LYS A 185 8.22 0.20 -13.69
N TYR A 186 8.37 -1.12 -13.51
CA TYR A 186 9.52 -1.76 -12.89
C TYR A 186 10.21 -2.74 -13.85
N ASN A 187 10.42 -2.31 -15.10
CA ASN A 187 10.98 -3.14 -16.17
C ASN A 187 12.44 -3.61 -15.92
N ASP A 188 13.16 -2.95 -15.01
CA ASP A 188 14.52 -3.30 -14.57
C ASP A 188 14.53 -4.21 -13.33
N CYS A 189 13.35 -4.59 -12.83
CA CYS A 189 13.20 -5.38 -11.63
C CYS A 189 12.74 -6.82 -11.95
N ARG A 190 13.06 -7.75 -11.05
CA ARG A 190 12.62 -9.14 -11.12
C ARG A 190 11.34 -9.29 -10.31
N ILE A 191 10.30 -9.88 -10.91
CA ILE A 191 9.03 -10.16 -10.22
C ILE A 191 8.94 -11.67 -9.97
N GLU A 192 8.73 -12.04 -8.71
CA GLU A 192 8.37 -13.40 -8.32
C GLU A 192 6.91 -13.46 -7.88
N ILE A 193 6.24 -14.59 -8.15
CA ILE A 193 4.89 -14.85 -7.69
C ILE A 193 4.91 -16.15 -6.89
N THR A 194 4.39 -16.12 -5.67
CA THR A 194 4.23 -17.30 -4.80
C THR A 194 2.77 -17.45 -4.42
N THR A 195 2.19 -18.63 -4.63
CA THR A 195 0.82 -18.92 -4.19
C THR A 195 0.84 -19.45 -2.76
N CYS A 196 0.18 -18.75 -1.85
CA CYS A 196 -0.07 -19.17 -0.48
C CYS A 196 -1.38 -19.95 -0.43
N LYS A 197 -1.29 -21.26 -0.22
CA LYS A 197 -2.45 -22.15 -0.13
C LYS A 197 -3.04 -22.16 1.27
N SER A 198 -4.33 -21.83 1.35
CA SER A 198 -5.15 -21.84 2.55
C SER A 198 -5.22 -23.21 3.24
N SER A 199 -5.07 -24.29 2.48
CA SER A 199 -5.08 -25.69 2.94
C SER A 199 -3.84 -26.14 3.73
N SER A 200 -2.93 -25.23 4.08
CA SER A 200 -1.69 -25.56 4.81
C SER A 200 -1.83 -25.53 6.35
N ILE A 201 -3.03 -25.29 6.89
CA ILE A 201 -3.32 -25.35 8.33
C ILE A 201 -4.40 -26.41 8.57
N VAL A 202 -4.05 -27.68 8.35
CA VAL A 202 -4.77 -28.81 8.94
C VAL A 202 -3.71 -29.67 9.61
N ASN A 203 -3.77 -29.71 10.95
CA ASN A 203 -2.94 -30.48 11.91
C ASN A 203 -1.70 -29.77 12.48
N LEU A 204 -1.93 -28.99 13.55
CA LEU A 204 -1.11 -28.99 14.76
C LEU A 204 -2.04 -29.07 15.98
#